data_AF-A0A968C0M7-F1
#
_entry.id   AF-A0A968C0M7-F1
#
_cell.length_a   1.000
_cell.length_b   1.000
_cell.length_c   1.000
_cell.angle_alpha   90.00
_cell.angle_beta   90.00
_cell.angle_gamma   90.00
#
_symmetry.space_group_name_H-M   'P 1'
#
loop_
_entity.id
_entity.type
_entity.pdbx_description
1 polymer ?
#
loop_
_entity_poly.entity_id
_entity_poly.type
_entity_poly.pdbx_seq_one_letter_code
_entity_poly.pdbx_strand_id
1 'polypeptide(L)'
;TVWMRDYSDDEIAAYVDSRDPMDKAGAYAIQHPVFAPVSRLEGCWLNVVGLPLCHLGQSLAKFGVYPPANVTGTCRAFSQHDCAVSAEFLP
;
A
#
# COMPACT_ATOMS: atom_id res chain seq x y z
N THR A 1 -2.64 9.77 -2.47
CA THR A 1 -1.47 10.61 -2.16
C THR A 1 -0.74 10.08 -0.94
N VAL A 2 0.59 10.18 -0.94
CA VAL A 2 1.47 9.72 0.15
C VAL A 2 2.25 10.93 0.65
N TRP A 3 2.16 11.22 1.94
CA TRP A 3 2.96 12.25 2.59
C TRP A 3 4.08 11.57 3.37
N MET A 4 5.31 11.95 3.06
CA MET A 4 6.48 11.51 3.81
C MET A 4 6.49 12.18 5.19
N ARG A 5 7.01 11.49 6.20
CA ARG A 5 7.42 12.16 7.45
C ARG A 5 8.76 12.87 7.24
N ASP A 6 9.15 13.70 8.19
CA ASP A 6 10.51 14.22 8.24
C ASP A 6 11.48 13.10 8.66
N TYR A 7 12.63 13.06 8.01
CA TYR A 7 13.72 12.10 8.26
C TYR A 7 14.98 12.87 8.65
N SER A 8 15.81 12.31 9.53
CA SER A 8 17.20 12.77 9.65
C SER A 8 18.08 12.17 8.55
N ASP A 9 19.22 12.81 8.29
CA ASP A 9 20.22 12.27 7.38
C ASP A 9 20.71 10.88 7.83
N ASP A 10 20.81 10.64 9.13
CA ASP A 10 21.20 9.35 9.70
C ASP A 10 20.17 8.24 9.40
N GLU A 11 18.87 8.56 9.48
CA GLU A 11 17.80 7.61 9.13
C GLU A 11 17.82 7.27 7.64
N ILE A 12 18.03 8.28 6.79
CA ILE A 12 18.14 8.09 5.33
C ILE A 12 19.36 7.23 5.02
N ALA A 13 20.52 7.53 5.61
CA ALA A 13 21.75 6.77 5.39
C ALA A 13 21.59 5.31 5.80
N ALA A 14 21.02 5.04 6.99
CA ALA A 14 20.75 3.69 7.46
C ALA A 14 19.77 2.94 6.55
N TYR A 15 18.72 3.62 6.05
CA TYR A 15 17.76 3.00 5.13
C TYR A 15 18.38 2.68 3.77
N VAL A 16 19.20 3.57 3.22
CA VAL A 16 19.94 3.32 1.97
C VAL A 16 20.93 2.16 2.13
N ASP A 17 21.65 2.09 3.25
CA ASP A 17 22.62 1.02 3.54
C ASP A 17 21.96 -0.36 3.64
N SER A 18 20.70 -0.42 4.08
CA SER A 18 19.91 -1.66 4.08
C SER A 18 19.68 -2.26 2.68
N ARG A 19 19.86 -1.45 1.62
CA ARG A 19 19.56 -1.76 0.22
C ARG A 19 18.10 -2.08 -0.09
N ASP A 20 17.21 -2.07 0.91
CA ASP A 20 15.77 -2.19 0.70
C ASP A 20 15.22 -1.19 -0.33
N PRO A 21 15.60 0.10 -0.38
CA PRO A 21 14.97 1.02 -1.33
C PRO A 21 15.35 0.78 -2.82
N MET A 22 16.33 -0.07 -3.11
CA MET A 22 16.94 -0.16 -4.45
C MET A 22 16.03 -0.75 -5.52
N ASP A 23 15.04 -1.57 -5.13
CA ASP A 23 14.06 -2.18 -6.04
C ASP A 23 12.70 -1.50 -6.01
N LYS A 24 12.59 -0.35 -5.33
CA LYS A 24 11.32 0.33 -5.05
C LYS A 24 11.24 1.65 -5.80
N ALA A 25 10.15 1.85 -6.51
CA ALA A 25 9.88 3.13 -7.16
C ALA A 25 9.82 4.25 -6.11
N GLY A 26 10.60 5.32 -6.31
CA GLY A 26 10.72 6.42 -5.34
C GLY A 26 11.60 6.09 -4.12
N ALA A 27 12.34 4.98 -4.14
CA ALA A 27 13.29 4.60 -3.10
C ALA A 27 12.67 4.50 -1.68
N TYR A 28 11.44 3.97 -1.56
CA TYR A 28 10.82 3.70 -0.27
C TYR A 28 9.84 2.51 -0.32
N ALA A 29 9.67 1.82 0.81
CA ALA A 29 8.59 0.88 1.05
C ALA A 29 7.65 1.42 2.14
N ILE A 30 6.37 1.60 1.81
CA ILE A 30 5.35 2.00 2.78
C ILE A 30 5.18 0.96 3.91
N GLN A 31 5.50 -0.30 3.63
CA GLN A 31 5.46 -1.41 4.59
C GLN A 31 6.75 -1.57 5.41
N HIS A 32 7.76 -0.71 5.23
CA HIS A 32 9.04 -0.90 5.91
C HIS A 32 8.90 -0.61 7.42
N PRO A 33 9.13 -1.60 8.30
CA PRO A 33 8.72 -1.51 9.70
C PRO A 33 9.57 -0.56 10.55
N VAL A 34 10.83 -0.37 10.18
CA VAL A 34 11.78 0.47 10.95
C VAL A 34 11.81 1.89 10.38
N PHE A 35 12.19 2.04 9.11
CA PHE A 35 12.20 3.35 8.44
C PHE A 35 10.83 4.04 8.41
N ALA A 36 9.71 3.30 8.32
CA ALA A 36 8.35 3.83 8.40
C ALA A 36 8.17 5.20 7.70
N PRO A 37 8.29 5.25 6.35
CA PRO A 37 8.53 6.50 5.64
C PRO A 37 7.34 7.48 5.65
N VAL A 38 6.12 7.02 5.93
CA VAL A 38 4.90 7.76 5.61
C VAL A 38 4.26 8.32 6.88
N SER A 39 4.02 9.63 6.90
CA SER A 39 3.27 10.31 7.97
C SER A 39 1.75 10.22 7.76
N ARG A 40 1.32 10.24 6.50
CA ARG A 40 -0.09 10.18 6.12
C ARG A 40 -0.28 9.52 4.76
N LEU A 41 -1.35 8.74 4.64
CA LEU A 41 -1.82 8.18 3.38
C LEU A 41 -3.27 8.62 3.15
N GLU A 42 -3.55 9.11 1.95
CA GLU A 42 -4.92 9.26 1.44
C GLU A 42 -5.06 8.37 0.20
N GLY A 43 -5.94 7.37 0.29
CA GLY A 43 -6.19 6.44 -0.80
C GLY A 43 -5.97 4.97 -0.40
N CYS A 44 -5.58 4.14 -1.38
CA CYS A 44 -5.40 2.70 -1.20
C CYS A 44 -3.94 2.36 -0.86
N TRP A 45 -3.71 1.72 0.29
CA TRP A 45 -2.38 1.26 0.71
C TRP A 45 -1.80 0.21 -0.25
N LEU A 46 -2.60 -0.78 -0.67
CA LEU A 46 -2.14 -1.78 -1.62
C LEU A 46 -1.87 -1.23 -3.02
N ASN A 47 -2.44 -0.08 -3.39
CA ASN A 47 -2.04 0.62 -4.60
C ASN A 47 -0.59 1.11 -4.51
N VAL A 48 -0.17 1.60 -3.34
CA VAL A 48 1.22 2.01 -3.09
C VAL A 48 2.16 0.81 -3.09
N VAL A 49 1.73 -0.32 -2.51
CA VAL A 49 2.49 -1.58 -2.55
C VAL A 49 2.61 -2.14 -3.98
N GLY A 50 1.59 -1.93 -4.82
CA GLY A 50 1.61 -2.23 -6.25
C GLY A 50 0.44 -3.04 -6.80
N LEU A 51 -0.54 -3.44 -5.99
CA LEU A 51 -1.71 -4.19 -6.45
C LEU A 51 -3.02 -3.77 -5.75
N PRO A 52 -3.81 -2.85 -6.33
CA PRO A 52 -5.04 -2.35 -5.72
C PRO A 52 -6.19 -3.37 -5.82
N LEU A 53 -6.30 -4.28 -4.84
CA LEU A 53 -7.23 -5.43 -4.89
C LEU A 53 -8.69 -5.04 -5.14
N CYS A 54 -9.22 -3.99 -4.50
CA CYS A 54 -10.61 -3.58 -4.70
C CYS A 54 -10.88 -3.12 -6.15
N HIS A 55 -9.98 -2.33 -6.72
CA HIS A 55 -10.06 -1.90 -8.12
C HIS A 55 -9.84 -3.06 -9.10
N LEU A 56 -8.96 -4.00 -8.76
CA LEU A 56 -8.75 -5.21 -9.55
C LEU A 56 -10.03 -6.05 -9.57
N GLY A 57 -10.66 -6.28 -8.41
CA GLY A 57 -11.93 -7.01 -8.32
C GLY A 57 -13.03 -6.38 -9.19
N GLN A 58 -13.20 -5.06 -9.12
CA GLN A 58 -14.15 -4.35 -10.00
C GLN A 58 -13.77 -4.46 -11.49
N SER A 59 -12.48 -4.38 -11.81
CA SER A 59 -12.01 -4.50 -13.19
C SER A 59 -12.27 -5.90 -13.74
N LEU A 60 -11.99 -6.95 -12.97
CA LEU A 60 -12.26 -8.34 -13.33
C LEU A 60 -13.76 -8.60 -13.52
N ALA A 61 -14.61 -8.01 -12.67
CA ALA A 61 -16.07 -8.14 -12.80
C ALA A 61 -16.58 -7.61 -14.15
N LYS A 62 -15.95 -6.58 -14.73
CA LYS A 62 -16.29 -6.08 -16.09
C LYS A 62 -16.02 -7.11 -17.19
N PHE A 63 -15.17 -8.10 -16.93
CA PHE A 63 -14.88 -9.22 -17.82
C PHE A 63 -15.63 -10.51 -17.42
N GLY A 64 -16.58 -10.43 -16.48
CA GLY A 64 -17.30 -11.60 -15.95
C GLY A 64 -16.47 -12.51 -15.06
N VAL A 65 -15.32 -12.04 -14.58
CA VAL A 65 -14.43 -12.78 -13.67
C VAL A 65 -14.65 -12.26 -12.25
N TYR A 66 -15.05 -13.15 -11.34
CA TYR A 66 -15.31 -12.80 -9.95
C TYR A 66 -14.31 -13.50 -9.04
N PRO A 67 -13.55 -12.75 -8.21
CA PRO A 67 -12.70 -13.34 -7.20
C PRO A 67 -13.54 -14.24 -6.27
N PRO A 68 -13.07 -15.45 -5.92
CA PRO A 68 -13.81 -16.36 -5.05
C PRO A 68 -13.88 -15.89 -3.58
N ALA A 69 -13.15 -14.82 -3.24
CA ALA A 69 -13.04 -14.29 -1.88
C ALA A 69 -13.66 -12.89 -1.76
N ASN A 70 -14.07 -12.54 -0.54
CA ASN A 70 -14.42 -11.16 -0.18
C ASN A 70 -13.16 -10.28 -0.24
N VAL A 71 -12.97 -9.61 -1.37
CA VAL A 71 -11.80 -8.78 -1.66
C VAL A 71 -11.52 -7.75 -0.56
N THR A 72 -12.54 -7.04 -0.10
CA THR A 72 -12.40 -6.01 0.94
C THR A 72 -11.98 -6.62 2.27
N GLY A 73 -12.58 -7.75 2.64
CA GLY A 73 -12.21 -8.50 3.85
C GLY A 73 -10.77 -9.01 3.80
N THR A 74 -10.36 -9.63 2.68
CA THR A 74 -9.00 -10.11 2.47
C THR A 74 -7.98 -8.97 2.47
N CYS A 75 -8.30 -7.85 1.83
CA CYS A 75 -7.45 -6.66 1.82
C CYS A 75 -7.16 -6.15 3.24
N ARG A 76 -8.21 -6.04 4.08
CA ARG A 76 -8.05 -5.62 5.48
C ARG A 76 -7.20 -6.60 6.28
N ALA A 77 -7.44 -7.90 6.12
CA ALA A 77 -6.68 -8.93 6.82
C ALA A 77 -5.19 -8.94 6.45
N PHE A 78 -4.87 -8.75 5.17
CA PHE A 78 -3.49 -8.75 4.68
C PHE A 78 -2.74 -7.47 5.04
N SER A 79 -3.36 -6.31 4.79
CA SER A 79 -2.69 -5.03 5.01
C SER A 79 -2.56 -4.65 6.48
N GLN A 80 -3.45 -5.16 7.34
CA GLN A 80 -3.56 -4.70 8.74
C GLN A 80 -3.72 -3.18 8.87
N HIS A 81 -4.20 -2.53 7.80
CA HIS A 81 -4.40 -1.09 7.71
C HIS A 81 -5.85 -0.78 7.35
N ASP A 82 -6.38 0.27 7.96
CA ASP A 82 -7.65 0.84 7.53
C ASP A 82 -7.47 1.53 6.18
N CYS A 83 -8.25 1.08 5.20
CA CYS A 83 -8.18 1.59 3.84
C CYS A 83 -9.33 2.57 3.61
N ALA A 84 -9.01 3.85 3.43
CA ALA A 84 -9.99 4.92 3.28
C ALA A 84 -10.96 4.68 2.10
N VAL A 85 -10.46 4.07 1.03
CA VAL A 85 -11.28 3.80 -0.16
C VAL A 85 -12.12 2.53 -0.02
N SER A 86 -11.85 1.64 0.94
CA SER A 86 -12.53 0.33 1.01
C SER A 86 -14.05 0.43 1.12
N ALA A 87 -14.56 1.50 1.75
CA ALA A 87 -15.99 1.78 1.88
C ALA A 87 -16.69 2.03 0.52
N GLU A 88 -15.98 2.55 -0.47
CA GLU A 88 -16.51 2.77 -1.83
C GLU A 88 -16.73 1.46 -2.61
N PHE A 89 -16.17 0.36 -2.12
CA PHE A 89 -16.19 -0.96 -2.75
C PHE A 89 -16.95 -2.00 -1.90
N LEU A 90 -17.54 -1.57 -0.78
CA LEU A 90 -18.49 -2.40 -0.06
C LEU A 90 -19.78 -2.51 -0.89
N PRO A 91 -20.43 -3.69 -0.93
CA PRO A 91 -21.71 -3.87 -1.60
C PRO A 91 -22.82 -3.00 -0.99
#